data_AF-A0A3B7A8M7-F1
#
_entry.id   AF-A0A3B7A8M7-F1
#
_cell.length_a   1.000
_cell.length_b   1.000
_cell.length_c   1.000
_cell.angle_alpha   90.00
_cell.angle_beta   90.00
_cell.angle_gamma   90.00
#
_symmetry.space_group_name_H-M   'P 1'
#
loop_
_entity.id
_entity.type
_entity.pdbx_description
1 polymer ?
#
loop_
_entity_poly.entity_id
_entity_poly.type
_entity_poly.pdbx_seq_one_letter_code
_entity_poly.pdbx_strand_id
1 'polypeptide(L)'
;MRNEIHHLEDSVLDGLITQGQNFALRPDGPEVPHPTEENQTVKTIDRLIIGPHEILFRELRQWLQEMTDAVSKIAEVLPSSSPPAKVPNAV
;
A
#
# COMPACT_ATOMS: atom_id res chain seq x y z
N MET A 1 -12.89 0.96 8.72
CA MET A 1 -11.46 0.60 8.55
C MET A 1 -11.13 0.08 7.15
N ARG A 2 -11.90 -0.82 6.51
CA ARG A 2 -11.70 -1.18 5.08
C ARG A 2 -12.16 -0.08 4.10
N ASN A 3 -13.13 0.72 4.52
CA ASN A 3 -13.82 1.67 3.67
C ASN A 3 -12.89 2.73 3.05
N GLU A 4 -11.98 3.33 3.80
CA GLU A 4 -11.24 4.52 3.32
C GLU A 4 -10.27 4.23 2.17
N ILE A 5 -9.58 3.08 2.18
CA ILE A 5 -8.67 2.72 1.09
C ILE A 5 -9.44 2.19 -0.13
N HIS A 6 -10.48 1.37 0.08
CA HIS A 6 -11.35 0.92 -1.02
C HIS A 6 -12.02 2.12 -1.70
N HIS A 7 -12.47 3.11 -0.92
CA HIS A 7 -13.00 4.36 -1.47
C HIS A 7 -11.97 5.16 -2.26
N LEU A 8 -10.68 5.05 -1.93
CA LEU A 8 -9.63 5.71 -2.70
C LEU A 8 -9.38 4.99 -4.03
N GLU A 9 -9.34 3.67 -4.04
CA GLU A 9 -9.26 2.86 -5.26
C GLU A 9 -10.45 3.14 -6.19
N ASP A 10 -11.67 3.14 -5.63
CA ASP A 10 -12.89 3.49 -6.35
C ASP A 10 -12.81 4.93 -6.88
N SER A 11 -12.32 5.88 -6.08
CA SER A 11 -12.15 7.28 -6.51
C SER A 11 -11.12 7.45 -7.64
N VAL A 12 -10.09 6.59 -7.71
CA VAL A 12 -9.15 6.54 -8.83
C VAL A 12 -9.81 5.93 -10.07
N LEU A 13 -10.55 4.84 -9.91
CA LEU A 13 -11.26 4.17 -11.00
C LEU A 13 -12.39 5.03 -11.60
N ASP A 14 -13.10 5.78 -10.75
CA ASP A 14 -14.16 6.72 -11.11
C ASP A 14 -13.63 8.07 -11.62
N GLY A 15 -12.31 8.28 -11.62
CA GLY A 15 -11.66 9.50 -12.11
C GLY A 15 -11.83 10.73 -11.21
N LEU A 16 -12.31 10.56 -9.98
CA LEU A 16 -12.37 11.60 -8.95
C LEU A 16 -10.95 11.99 -8.45
N ILE A 17 -10.04 11.02 -8.43
CA ILE A 17 -8.60 11.22 -8.25
C ILE A 17 -7.95 11.09 -9.63
N THR A 18 -7.55 12.22 -10.21
CA THR A 18 -6.91 12.27 -11.53
C THR A 18 -5.41 12.03 -11.43
N GLN A 19 -4.82 11.34 -12.43
CA GLN A 19 -3.36 11.29 -12.58
C GLN A 19 -2.74 12.70 -12.53
N GLY A 20 -1.70 12.88 -11.72
CA GLY A 20 -1.02 14.16 -11.53
C GLY A 20 -1.56 15.04 -10.40
N GLN A 21 -2.53 14.56 -9.60
CA GLN A 21 -2.90 15.24 -8.36
C GLN A 21 -1.71 15.32 -7.40
N ASN A 22 -1.52 16.48 -6.79
CA ASN A 22 -0.50 16.69 -5.78
C ASN A 22 -0.77 15.78 -4.58
N PHE A 23 0.24 15.02 -4.20
CA PHE A 23 0.27 14.27 -2.95
C PHE A 23 1.24 14.95 -1.99
N ALA A 24 0.91 14.98 -0.70
CA ALA A 24 1.74 15.61 0.31
C ALA A 24 1.82 14.74 1.57
N LEU A 25 3.01 14.76 2.18
CA LEU A 25 3.20 14.31 3.56
C LEU A 25 2.85 15.48 4.48
N ARG A 26 1.80 15.34 5.28
CA ARG A 26 1.39 16.38 6.24
C ARG A 26 2.01 16.06 7.61
N PRO A 27 2.86 16.95 8.18
CA PRO A 27 3.49 16.73 9.48
C PRO A 27 2.59 17.20 10.63
N ASP A 28 1.32 16.80 10.61
CA ASP A 28 0.33 17.11 11.65
C ASP A 28 -0.08 15.89 12.46
N GLY A 29 0.64 14.78 12.32
CA GLY A 29 0.45 13.59 13.14
C GLY A 29 0.68 13.87 14.63
N PRO A 30 0.31 12.90 15.49
CA PRO A 30 0.42 13.06 16.93
C PRO A 30 1.86 13.34 17.35
N GLU A 31 2.00 14.10 18.42
CA GLU A 31 3.29 14.31 19.05
C GLU A 31 3.65 13.08 19.90
N VAL A 32 4.89 12.61 19.75
CA VAL A 32 5.45 11.51 20.54
C VAL A 32 6.65 12.00 21.33
N PRO A 33 6.96 11.44 22.52
CA PRO A 33 8.13 11.82 23.28
C PRO A 33 9.42 11.71 22.44
N HIS A 34 10.33 12.67 22.61
CA HIS A 34 11.63 12.65 21.95
C HIS A 34 12.44 11.43 22.46
N PRO A 35 13.06 10.63 21.57
CA PRO A 35 13.71 9.37 21.96
C PRO A 35 14.92 9.55 22.88
N THR A 36 15.55 10.74 22.87
CA THR A 36 16.80 11.01 23.60
C THR A 36 16.75 12.25 24.50
N GLU A 37 15.69 13.04 24.45
CA GLU A 37 15.63 14.33 25.17
C GLU A 37 14.41 14.33 26.10
N GLU A 38 14.68 14.40 27.41
CA GLU A 38 13.61 14.42 28.41
C GLU A 38 12.76 15.70 28.30
N ASN A 39 11.45 15.55 28.47
CA ASN A 39 10.46 16.63 28.39
C ASN A 39 10.31 17.31 27.01
N GLN A 40 10.77 16.66 25.93
CA GLN A 40 10.53 17.12 24.56
C GLN A 40 9.64 16.15 23.78
N THR A 41 8.97 16.68 22.76
CA THR A 41 8.12 15.91 21.84
C THR A 41 8.54 16.13 20.38
N VAL A 42 8.23 15.16 19.52
CA VAL A 42 8.46 15.21 18.07
C VAL A 42 7.13 15.02 17.36
N LYS A 43 6.84 15.91 16.40
CA LYS A 43 5.71 15.77 15.46
C LYS A 43 5.94 14.56 14.57
N THR A 44 4.96 13.66 14.51
CA THR A 44 5.04 12.50 13.59
C THR A 44 4.37 12.80 12.26
N ILE A 45 4.81 12.09 11.23
CA ILE A 45 4.10 11.99 9.95
C ILE A 45 3.51 10.59 9.91
N ASP A 46 2.19 10.48 10.03
CA ASP A 46 1.47 9.20 10.11
C ASP A 46 0.48 9.01 8.97
N ARG A 47 0.41 9.94 8.01
CA ARG A 47 -0.61 9.98 6.96
C ARG A 47 -0.13 10.56 5.63
N LEU A 48 -0.72 10.05 4.56
CA LEU A 48 -0.61 10.55 3.19
C LEU A 48 -1.88 11.33 2.83
N ILE A 49 -1.73 12.46 2.14
CA ILE A 49 -2.86 13.22 1.61
C ILE A 49 -2.81 13.24 0.08
N ILE A 50 -3.93 12.91 -0.56
CA ILE A 50 -4.12 12.94 -2.01
C ILE A 50 -5.40 13.71 -2.30
N GLY A 51 -5.29 14.93 -2.84
CA GLY A 51 -6.46 15.80 -3.02
C GLY A 51 -7.20 16.04 -1.68
N PRO A 52 -8.52 15.75 -1.60
CA PRO A 52 -9.29 15.87 -0.35
C PRO A 52 -9.18 14.63 0.57
N HIS A 53 -8.47 13.59 0.15
CA HIS A 53 -8.43 12.31 0.85
C HIS A 53 -7.21 12.21 1.75
N GLU A 54 -7.40 11.62 2.92
CA GLU A 54 -6.37 11.35 3.91
C GLU A 54 -6.32 9.84 4.19
N ILE A 55 -5.12 9.26 4.20
CA ILE A 55 -4.90 7.84 4.49
C ILE A 55 -3.80 7.71 5.54
N LEU A 56 -4.06 6.99 6.64
CA LEU A 56 -3.02 6.71 7.63
C LEU A 56 -2.06 5.63 7.10
N PHE A 57 -0.77 5.77 7.35
CA PHE A 57 0.24 4.79 6.95
C PHE A 57 0.00 3.40 7.54
N ARG A 58 -0.61 3.33 8.73
CA ARG A 58 -1.00 2.05 9.34
C ARG A 58 -2.04 1.31 8.48
N GLU A 59 -2.98 2.04 7.88
CA GLU A 59 -4.02 1.48 7.01
C GLU A 59 -3.41 1.09 5.67
N LEU A 60 -2.55 1.93 5.11
CA LEU A 60 -1.82 1.62 3.89
C LEU A 60 -0.98 0.33 4.06
N ARG A 61 -0.25 0.20 5.17
CA ARG A 61 0.52 -1.02 5.49
C ARG A 61 -0.39 -2.24 5.57
N GLN A 62 -1.54 -2.12 6.23
CA GLN A 62 -2.49 -3.21 6.38
C GLN A 62 -3.02 -3.67 5.01
N TRP A 63 -3.40 -2.73 4.14
CA TRP A 63 -3.87 -3.04 2.79
C TRP A 63 -2.77 -3.69 1.93
N LEU A 64 -1.53 -3.19 1.98
CA LEU A 64 -0.41 -3.81 1.26
C LEU A 64 -0.12 -5.25 1.72
N GLN A 65 -0.27 -5.52 3.02
CA GLN A 65 -0.14 -6.87 3.54
C GLN A 65 -1.26 -7.78 3.02
N GLU A 66 -2.51 -7.32 3.03
CA GLU A 66 -3.64 -8.07 2.49
C GLU A 66 -3.46 -8.42 1.00
N MET A 67 -2.92 -7.49 0.21
CA MET A 67 -2.59 -7.71 -1.20
C MET A 67 -1.47 -8.75 -1.36
N THR A 68 -0.45 -8.72 -0.50
CA THR A 68 0.63 -9.71 -0.49
C THR A 68 0.10 -11.11 -0.17
N ASP A 69 -0.79 -11.20 0.82
CA ASP A 69 -1.43 -12.46 1.20
C ASP A 69 -2.33 -13.00 0.08
N ALA A 70 -3.05 -12.11 -0.62
CA ALA A 70 -3.87 -12.48 -1.77
C ALA A 70 -3.03 -13.03 -2.93
N VAL A 71 -1.93 -12.36 -3.29
CA VAL A 71 -1.00 -12.84 -4.33
C VAL A 71 -0.39 -14.19 -3.94
N SER A 72 -0.03 -14.38 -2.67
CA SER A 72 0.54 -15.64 -2.19
C SER A 72 -0.44 -16.80 -2.36
N LYS A 73 -1.72 -16.60 -2.01
CA LYS A 73 -2.79 -17.60 -2.22
C LYS A 73 -3.02 -17.91 -3.70
N ILE A 74 -2.94 -16.91 -4.58
CA ILE A 74 -3.05 -17.14 -6.03
C ILE A 74 -1.89 -18.00 -6.52
N ALA A 75 -0.66 -17.73 -6.06
CA ALA A 75 0.53 -18.50 -6.45
C ALA A 75 0.45 -19.97 -6.02
N GLU A 76 -0.16 -20.27 -4.86
CA GLU A 76 -0.38 -21.65 -4.40
C GLU A 76 -1.32 -22.47 -5.30
N VAL A 77 -2.26 -21.80 -5.97
CA VAL A 77 -3.29 -22.44 -6.81
C VAL A 77 -2.85 -22.52 -8.28
N LEU A 78 -1.90 -21.69 -8.70
CA LEU A 78 -1.37 -21.75 -10.06
C LEU A 78 -0.54 -23.02 -10.25
N PRO A 79 -0.89 -23.91 -11.20
CA PRO A 79 -0.09 -25.10 -11.45
C PRO A 79 1.30 -24.66 -11.90
N SER A 80 2.33 -25.11 -11.18
CA SER A 80 3.73 -24.92 -11.55
C SER A 80 3.90 -25.30 -13.02
N SER A 81 4.08 -24.31 -13.89
CA SER A 81 4.31 -24.54 -15.31
C SER A 81 5.53 -25.46 -15.44
N SER A 82 5.27 -26.70 -15.85
CA SER A 82 6.28 -27.72 -16.13
C SER A 82 7.32 -27.15 -17.12
N PRO A 83 8.63 -27.38 -16.94
CA PRO A 83 9.61 -26.96 -17.93
C PRO A 83 9.33 -27.67 -19.27
N PRO A 84 9.58 -27.00 -20.41
CA PRO A 84 9.23 -27.55 -21.72
C PRO A 84 9.90 -28.91 -21.95
N ALA A 85 9.11 -29.86 -22.44
CA ALA A 85 9.56 -31.20 -22.79
C ALA A 85 10.83 -31.13 -23.66
N LYS A 86 11.87 -31.88 -23.28
CA LYS A 86 13.05 -32.10 -24.12
C LYS A 86 12.57 -32.68 -25.46
N VAL A 87 12.72 -31.91 -26.53
CA VAL A 87 12.52 -32.39 -27.89
C VAL A 87 13.60 -33.44 -28.16
N PRO A 88 13.28 -34.68 -28.53
CA PRO A 88 14.30 -35.66 -28.89
C PRO A 88 14.96 -35.22 -30.20
N ASN A 89 16.30 -35.14 -30.20
CA ASN A 89 17.09 -34.93 -31.41
C ASN A 89 16.77 -36.06 -32.40
N ALA A 90 16.22 -35.71 -33.55
CA ALA A 90 16.16 -36.60 -34.71
C ALA A 90 17.54 -36.58 -35.39
N VAL A 91 18.10 -37.77 -35.61
CA VAL A 91 19.29 -38.05 -36.42
C VAL A 91 18.83 -38.30 -37.86
#